data_AF-A0A2T3EB44-F1
#
_entry.id   AF-A0A2T3EB44-F1
#
_cell.length_a   1.000
_cell.length_b   1.000
_cell.length_c   1.000
_cell.angle_alpha   90.00
_cell.angle_beta   90.00
_cell.angle_gamma   90.00
#
_symmetry.space_group_name_H-M   'P 1'
#
loop_
_entity.id
_entity.type
_entity.pdbx_description
1 polymer ?
#
loop_
_entity_poly.entity_id
_entity_poly.type
_entity_poly.pdbx_seq_one_letter_code
_entity_poly.pdbx_strand_id
1 'polypeptide(L)'
;QPFKDLAERMSKELPPNPLDLIADTIAAIFDDIHSDPRKRSMLKVMMHLDIAFCDGSTSRASSFRHDMHENFERIFTLMDEKTKLPAPWTPDTASSALTAVIGGLITEWTLDRGTFELVPCGQMFIRMVLKTWFPLAQTQKLAITAI
;
A
#
# COMPACT_ATOMS: atom_id res chain seq x y z
N GLN A 1 3.38 -8.40 -11.86
CA GLN A 1 2.49 -7.35 -11.32
C GLN A 1 2.98 -7.11 -9.90
N PRO A 2 3.57 -5.96 -9.55
CA PRO A 2 4.41 -5.84 -8.36
C PRO A 2 3.78 -6.37 -7.05
N PHE A 3 2.50 -6.07 -6.81
CA PHE A 3 1.78 -6.54 -5.61
C PHE A 3 1.41 -8.03 -5.65
N LYS A 4 1.14 -8.58 -6.83
CA LYS A 4 0.95 -10.02 -7.01
C LYS A 4 2.25 -10.78 -6.76
N ASP A 5 3.35 -10.30 -7.34
CA ASP A 5 4.67 -10.89 -7.20
C ASP A 5 5.12 -10.82 -5.72
N LEU A 6 4.75 -9.74 -5.01
CA LEU A 6 4.93 -9.60 -3.57
C LEU A 6 4.10 -10.61 -2.77
N ALA A 7 2.81 -10.74 -3.06
CA ALA A 7 1.92 -11.69 -2.37
C ALA A 7 2.36 -13.15 -2.58
N GLU A 8 2.84 -13.49 -3.78
CA GLU A 8 3.43 -14.79 -4.08
C GLU A 8 4.71 -15.04 -3.27
N ARG A 9 5.63 -14.06 -3.21
CA ARG A 9 6.86 -14.16 -2.40
C ARG A 9 6.54 -14.37 -0.91
N MET A 10 5.61 -13.59 -0.36
CA MET A 10 5.21 -13.70 1.05
C MET A 10 4.50 -15.01 1.38
N SER A 11 3.78 -15.60 0.42
CA SER A 11 3.13 -16.91 0.62
C SER A 11 4.09 -18.09 0.65
N LYS A 12 5.27 -17.97 0.01
CA LYS A 12 6.30 -19.01 0.06
C LYS A 12 7.01 -19.01 1.42
N GLU A 13 7.39 -17.82 1.87
CA GLU A 13 8.03 -17.63 3.16
C GLU A 13 7.74 -16.20 3.64
N LEU A 14 7.10 -16.07 4.80
CA LEU A 14 6.92 -14.77 5.41
C LEU A 14 8.28 -14.30 5.97
N PRO A 15 8.87 -13.21 5.43
CA PRO A 15 10.17 -12.74 5.88
C PRO A 15 10.09 -12.22 7.33
N PRO A 16 11.23 -12.06 8.03
CA PRO A 16 11.24 -11.51 9.39
C PRO A 16 10.63 -10.11 9.50
N ASN A 17 10.77 -9.29 8.46
CA ASN A 17 10.23 -7.93 8.39
C ASN A 17 9.30 -7.77 7.16
N PRO A 18 8.07 -8.30 7.21
CA PRO A 18 7.15 -8.25 6.07
C PRO A 18 6.71 -6.81 5.75
N LEU A 19 6.60 -5.95 6.75
CA LEU A 19 6.23 -4.54 6.59
C LEU A 19 7.27 -3.74 5.81
N ASP A 20 8.57 -4.00 6.06
CA ASP A 20 9.65 -3.35 5.32
C ASP A 20 9.61 -3.77 3.85
N LEU A 21 9.35 -5.04 3.57
CA LEU A 21 9.22 -5.53 2.19
C LEU A 21 8.03 -4.91 1.45
N ILE A 22 6.89 -4.74 2.13
CA ILE A 22 5.73 -4.03 1.58
C ILE A 22 6.12 -2.57 1.27
N ALA A 23 6.73 -1.89 2.24
CA ALA A 23 7.14 -0.49 2.09
C ALA A 23 8.15 -0.31 0.96
N ASP A 24 9.13 -1.19 0.84
CA ASP A 24 10.15 -1.17 -0.22
C ASP A 24 9.54 -1.43 -1.60
N THR A 25 8.57 -2.35 -1.69
CA THR A 25 7.86 -2.63 -2.95
C THR A 25 7.06 -1.40 -3.40
N ILE A 26 6.33 -0.76 -2.49
CA ILE A 26 5.59 0.48 -2.79
C ILE A 26 6.56 1.61 -3.15
N ALA A 27 7.68 1.74 -2.41
CA ALA A 27 8.68 2.77 -2.67
C ALA A 27 9.32 2.63 -4.06
N ALA A 28 9.62 1.40 -4.48
CA ALA A 28 10.13 1.10 -5.82
C ALA A 28 9.12 1.46 -6.90
N ILE A 29 7.82 1.20 -6.68
CA ILE A 29 6.76 1.63 -7.61
C ILE A 29 6.69 3.14 -7.68
N PHE A 30 6.74 3.84 -6.54
CA PHE A 30 6.75 5.31 -6.50
C PHE A 30 7.95 5.90 -7.25
N ASP A 31 9.13 5.31 -7.08
CA ASP A 31 10.34 5.72 -7.80
C ASP A 31 10.21 5.49 -9.32
N ASP A 32 9.68 4.34 -9.71
CA ASP A 32 9.47 3.97 -11.11
C ASP A 32 8.46 4.89 -11.83
N ILE A 33 7.40 5.32 -11.16
CA ILE A 33 6.42 6.26 -11.74
C ILE A 33 6.88 7.72 -11.67
N HIS A 34 7.64 8.09 -10.64
CA HIS A 34 8.14 9.45 -10.49
C HIS A 34 9.29 9.74 -11.48
N SER A 35 10.18 8.78 -11.69
CA SER A 35 11.36 8.94 -12.56
C SER A 35 11.02 9.05 -14.06
N ASP A 36 9.83 8.62 -14.50
CA ASP A 36 9.40 8.73 -15.90
C ASP A 36 8.22 9.71 -16.03
N PRO A 37 8.44 10.95 -16.51
CA PRO A 37 7.39 11.93 -16.74
C PRO A 37 6.24 11.41 -17.62
N ARG A 38 6.52 10.48 -18.54
CA ARG A 38 5.49 9.89 -19.42
C ARG A 38 4.49 9.07 -18.61
N LYS A 39 4.93 8.37 -17.57
CA LYS A 39 4.04 7.62 -16.67
C LYS A 39 3.14 8.56 -15.88
N ARG A 40 3.69 9.68 -15.38
CA ARG A 40 2.89 10.74 -14.74
C ARG A 40 1.84 11.30 -15.70
N SER A 41 2.21 11.64 -16.93
CA SER A 41 1.25 12.13 -17.94
C SER A 41 0.18 11.09 -18.27
N MET A 42 0.55 9.82 -18.42
CA MET A 42 -0.39 8.73 -18.69
C MET A 42 -1.37 8.54 -17.53
N LEU A 43 -0.88 8.51 -16.27
CA LEU A 43 -1.72 8.45 -15.08
C LEU A 43 -2.71 9.62 -15.02
N LYS A 44 -2.24 10.84 -15.33
CA LYS A 44 -3.09 12.04 -15.36
C LYS A 44 -4.23 11.92 -16.38
N VAL A 45 -3.92 11.44 -17.59
CA VAL A 45 -4.93 11.18 -18.62
C VAL A 45 -5.91 10.11 -18.15
N MET A 46 -5.43 8.98 -17.64
CA MET A 46 -6.29 7.89 -17.15
C MET A 46 -7.24 8.35 -16.04
N MET A 47 -6.76 9.16 -15.09
CA MET A 47 -7.59 9.71 -14.01
C MET A 47 -8.65 10.69 -14.52
N HIS A 48 -8.30 11.58 -15.44
CA HIS A 48 -9.28 12.49 -16.04
C HIS A 48 -10.34 11.76 -16.85
N LEU A 49 -9.95 10.70 -17.58
CA LEU A 49 -10.90 9.84 -18.29
C LEU A 49 -11.80 9.07 -17.31
N ASP A 50 -11.26 8.51 -16.23
CA ASP A 50 -12.07 7.82 -15.21
C ASP A 50 -13.13 8.77 -14.61
N ILE A 51 -12.73 10.00 -14.26
CA ILE A 51 -13.65 11.04 -13.76
C ILE A 51 -14.71 11.43 -14.80
N ALA A 52 -14.30 11.60 -16.07
CA ALA A 52 -15.20 12.08 -17.12
C ALA A 52 -16.20 11.01 -17.62
N PHE A 53 -15.87 9.73 -17.48
CA PHE A 53 -16.63 8.63 -18.10
C PHE A 53 -17.24 7.63 -17.12
N CYS A 54 -16.95 7.70 -15.81
CA CYS A 54 -17.44 6.71 -14.84
C CYS A 54 -18.64 7.14 -13.99
N ASP A 55 -19.47 8.05 -14.47
CA ASP A 55 -20.71 8.51 -13.82
C ASP A 55 -21.86 7.47 -13.75
N GLY A 56 -21.60 6.15 -13.89
CA GLY A 56 -22.70 5.19 -13.67
C GLY A 56 -22.54 3.70 -13.95
N SER A 57 -21.45 3.19 -14.55
CA SER A 57 -21.31 1.73 -14.68
C SER A 57 -19.87 1.24 -14.75
N THR A 58 -19.52 0.35 -13.81
CA THR A 58 -18.39 -0.61 -13.84
C THR A 58 -17.10 -0.10 -14.50
N SER A 59 -16.39 0.77 -13.77
CA SER A 59 -15.09 1.32 -14.17
C SER A 59 -13.97 0.27 -14.16
N ARG A 60 -13.11 0.23 -15.19
CA ARG A 60 -11.83 -0.51 -15.19
C ARG A 60 -10.87 -0.08 -14.08
N ALA A 61 -11.03 1.13 -13.52
CA ALA A 61 -10.31 1.57 -12.33
C ALA A 61 -10.82 0.88 -11.05
N SER A 62 -11.98 0.22 -11.09
CA SER A 62 -12.37 -0.75 -10.06
C SER A 62 -11.45 -1.96 -10.07
N SER A 63 -11.04 -2.46 -11.26
CA SER A 63 -10.24 -3.69 -11.33
C SER A 63 -8.84 -3.50 -10.75
N PHE A 64 -8.14 -2.39 -11.04
CA PHE A 64 -6.80 -2.18 -10.47
C PHE A 64 -6.82 -1.99 -8.95
N ARG A 65 -7.78 -1.20 -8.45
CA ARG A 65 -7.96 -1.02 -7.00
C ARG A 65 -8.36 -2.32 -6.31
N HIS A 66 -9.23 -3.09 -6.96
CA HIS A 66 -9.66 -4.40 -6.49
C HIS A 66 -8.50 -5.40 -6.46
N ASP A 67 -7.75 -5.53 -7.56
CA ASP A 67 -6.56 -6.39 -7.64
C ASP A 67 -5.53 -6.01 -6.55
N MET A 68 -5.29 -4.71 -6.34
CA MET A 68 -4.37 -4.25 -5.31
C MET A 68 -4.88 -4.59 -3.90
N HIS A 69 -6.17 -4.39 -3.63
CA HIS A 69 -6.81 -4.77 -2.38
C HIS A 69 -6.73 -6.28 -2.14
N GLU A 70 -7.05 -7.12 -3.12
CA GLU A 70 -6.99 -8.59 -2.97
C GLU A 70 -5.57 -9.07 -2.64
N ASN A 71 -4.56 -8.50 -3.31
CA ASN A 71 -3.17 -8.88 -3.04
C ASN A 71 -2.73 -8.46 -1.63
N PHE A 72 -3.10 -7.26 -1.18
CA PHE A 72 -2.79 -6.82 0.18
C PHE A 72 -3.59 -7.58 1.25
N GLU A 73 -4.84 -7.92 1.01
CA GLU A 73 -5.67 -8.72 1.92
C GLU A 73 -5.05 -10.10 2.13
N ARG A 74 -4.58 -10.73 1.05
CA ARG A 74 -3.84 -12.00 1.13
C ARG A 74 -2.56 -11.87 1.96
N ILE A 75 -1.80 -10.79 1.78
CA ILE A 75 -0.59 -10.51 2.57
C ILE A 75 -0.93 -10.34 4.05
N PHE A 76 -1.92 -9.51 4.36
CA PHE A 76 -2.31 -9.24 5.74
C PHE A 76 -2.95 -10.46 6.42
N THR A 77 -3.59 -11.34 5.67
CA THR A 77 -4.08 -12.64 6.17
C THR A 77 -2.92 -13.52 6.63
N LEU A 78 -1.87 -13.66 5.82
CA LEU A 78 -0.67 -14.41 6.19
C LEU A 78 0.03 -13.83 7.42
N MET A 79 0.02 -12.50 7.57
CA MET A 79 0.56 -11.83 8.75
C MET A 79 -0.32 -12.07 9.99
N ASP A 80 -1.64 -11.98 9.86
CA ASP A 80 -2.59 -12.20 10.96
C ASP A 80 -2.52 -13.62 11.50
N GLU A 81 -2.34 -14.61 10.61
CA GLU A 81 -2.17 -16.01 10.98
C GLU A 81 -0.92 -16.25 11.84
N LYS A 82 0.18 -15.52 11.58
CA LYS A 82 1.46 -15.72 12.29
C LYS A 82 1.60 -14.90 13.56
N THR A 83 1.29 -13.61 13.52
CA THR A 83 1.58 -12.68 14.63
C THR A 83 0.36 -11.96 15.18
N LYS A 84 -0.81 -12.17 14.57
CA LYS A 84 -2.05 -11.40 14.78
C LYS A 84 -1.88 -9.91 14.50
N LEU A 85 -2.81 -9.34 13.74
CA LEU A 85 -2.84 -7.90 13.52
C LEU A 85 -3.38 -7.20 14.79
N PRO A 86 -2.79 -6.05 15.18
CA PRO A 86 -3.31 -5.29 16.30
C PRO A 86 -4.66 -4.66 15.94
N ALA A 87 -5.57 -4.57 16.92
CA ALA A 87 -6.83 -3.84 16.73
C ALA A 87 -6.56 -2.37 16.35
N PRO A 88 -7.38 -1.74 15.48
CA PRO A 88 -8.63 -2.24 14.90
C PRO A 88 -8.46 -3.01 13.57
N TRP A 89 -7.24 -3.41 13.22
CA TRP A 89 -6.94 -3.96 11.89
C TRP A 89 -7.38 -5.42 11.74
N THR A 90 -8.20 -5.66 10.73
CA THR A 90 -8.39 -6.98 10.12
C THR A 90 -7.63 -7.00 8.79
N PRO A 91 -7.38 -8.17 8.18
CA PRO A 91 -6.75 -8.22 6.86
C PRO A 91 -7.44 -7.36 5.82
N ASP A 92 -8.77 -7.37 5.82
CA ASP A 92 -9.60 -6.55 4.94
C ASP A 92 -9.47 -5.04 5.23
N THR A 93 -9.62 -4.61 6.49
CA THR A 93 -9.55 -3.17 6.81
C THR A 93 -8.15 -2.60 6.64
N ALA A 94 -7.11 -3.39 6.92
CA ALA A 94 -5.72 -3.04 6.65
C ALA A 94 -5.46 -2.88 5.15
N SER A 95 -5.96 -3.82 4.33
CA SER A 95 -5.82 -3.80 2.88
C SER A 95 -6.51 -2.59 2.25
N SER A 96 -7.75 -2.36 2.67
CA SER A 96 -8.56 -1.23 2.21
C SER A 96 -7.91 0.10 2.56
N ALA A 97 -7.44 0.25 3.81
CA ALA A 97 -6.77 1.46 4.26
C ALA A 97 -5.46 1.71 3.51
N LEU A 98 -4.63 0.68 3.30
CA LEU A 98 -3.37 0.83 2.57
C LEU A 98 -3.63 1.19 1.10
N THR A 99 -4.63 0.54 0.47
CA THR A 99 -5.06 0.82 -0.90
C THR A 99 -5.54 2.27 -1.05
N ALA A 100 -6.32 2.76 -0.10
CA ALA A 100 -6.79 4.15 -0.06
C ALA A 100 -5.63 5.14 0.09
N VAL A 101 -4.66 4.85 0.98
CA VAL A 101 -3.46 5.68 1.15
C VAL A 101 -2.65 5.76 -0.15
N ILE A 102 -2.33 4.62 -0.77
CA ILE A 102 -1.57 4.58 -2.02
C ILE A 102 -2.31 5.36 -3.12
N GLY A 103 -3.61 5.10 -3.29
CA GLY A 103 -4.43 5.78 -4.28
C GLY A 103 -4.49 7.30 -4.06
N GLY A 104 -4.61 7.75 -2.82
CA GLY A 104 -4.59 9.17 -2.45
C GLY A 104 -3.27 9.85 -2.79
N LEU A 105 -2.13 9.26 -2.41
CA LEU A 105 -0.81 9.80 -2.70
C LEU A 105 -0.56 9.93 -4.21
N ILE A 106 -0.91 8.89 -4.98
CA ILE A 106 -0.75 8.92 -6.44
C ILE A 106 -1.68 9.97 -7.05
N THR A 107 -2.93 10.09 -6.60
CA THR A 107 -3.91 11.04 -7.13
C THR A 107 -3.47 12.49 -6.89
N GLU A 108 -3.09 12.83 -5.66
CA GLU A 108 -2.71 14.19 -5.30
C GLU A 108 -1.44 14.64 -6.04
N TRP A 109 -0.44 13.77 -6.14
CA TRP A 109 0.78 14.04 -6.90
C TRP A 109 0.53 14.14 -8.42
N THR A 110 -0.27 13.23 -8.98
CA THR A 110 -0.51 13.16 -10.43
C THR A 110 -1.30 14.38 -10.91
N LEU A 111 -2.31 14.79 -10.15
CA LEU A 111 -3.19 15.90 -10.51
C LEU A 111 -2.63 17.28 -10.15
N ASP A 112 -1.42 17.34 -9.57
CA ASP A 112 -0.71 18.58 -9.23
C ASP A 112 -1.52 19.47 -8.26
N ARG A 113 -2.19 18.82 -7.30
CA ARG A 113 -3.11 19.48 -6.36
C ARG A 113 -2.42 20.13 -5.16
N GLY A 114 -1.09 20.03 -5.07
CA GLY A 114 -0.30 20.64 -4.01
C GLY A 114 1.20 20.53 -4.27
N THR A 115 2.00 20.97 -3.30
CA THR A 115 3.48 20.92 -3.34
C THR A 115 4.04 19.55 -2.90
N PHE A 116 3.21 18.52 -2.91
CA PHE A 116 3.57 17.18 -2.44
C PHE A 116 4.36 16.43 -3.52
N GLU A 117 5.55 15.94 -3.16
CA GLU A 117 6.37 15.08 -4.00
C GLU A 117 6.19 13.61 -3.66
N LEU A 118 5.92 12.77 -4.67
CA LEU A 118 5.73 11.33 -4.45
C LEU A 118 7.01 10.66 -3.92
N VAL A 119 8.17 11.09 -4.41
CA VAL A 119 9.48 10.78 -3.83
C VAL A 119 10.15 12.10 -3.46
N PRO A 120 10.65 12.27 -2.21
CA PRO A 120 10.75 11.25 -1.17
C PRO A 120 9.51 11.15 -0.25
N CYS A 121 8.58 12.11 -0.29
CA CYS A 121 7.58 12.27 0.77
C CYS A 121 6.58 11.11 0.83
N GLY A 122 6.07 10.64 -0.31
CA GLY A 122 5.18 9.48 -0.36
C GLY A 122 5.81 8.20 0.19
N GLN A 123 7.08 7.96 -0.14
CA GLN A 123 7.83 6.81 0.39
C GLN A 123 7.96 6.87 1.92
N MET A 124 8.30 8.04 2.45
CA MET A 124 8.38 8.27 3.90
C MET A 124 7.02 8.06 4.58
N PHE A 125 5.95 8.56 3.96
CA PHE A 125 4.59 8.43 4.48
C PHE A 125 4.16 6.96 4.59
N ILE A 126 4.39 6.16 3.55
CA ILE A 126 4.06 4.73 3.58
C ILE A 126 4.79 4.00 4.71
N ARG A 127 6.10 4.26 4.87
CA ARG A 127 6.88 3.67 5.97
C ARG A 127 6.34 4.08 7.34
N MET A 128 5.98 5.35 7.51
CA MET A 128 5.40 5.87 8.76
C MET A 128 4.05 5.21 9.06
N VAL A 129 3.17 5.13 8.07
CA VAL A 129 1.83 4.55 8.19
C VAL A 129 1.92 3.08 8.57
N LEU A 130 2.72 2.28 7.86
CA LEU A 130 2.86 0.84 8.15
C LEU A 130 3.43 0.59 9.56
N LYS A 131 4.44 1.37 9.99
CA LYS A 131 5.00 1.28 11.34
C LYS A 131 4.00 1.68 12.42
N THR A 132 3.17 2.68 12.14
CA THR A 132 2.15 3.17 13.08
C THR A 132 1.00 2.18 13.21
N TRP A 133 0.53 1.60 12.10
CA TRP A 133 -0.56 0.63 12.09
C TRP A 133 -0.17 -0.71 12.68
N PHE A 134 1.06 -1.14 12.41
CA PHE A 134 1.60 -2.43 12.81
C PHE A 134 2.89 -2.23 13.60
N PRO A 135 2.82 -1.64 14.81
CA PRO A 135 3.99 -1.55 15.65
C PRO A 135 4.49 -2.97 15.88
N LEU A 136 5.75 -3.23 15.48
CA LEU A 136 6.45 -4.45 15.86
C LEU A 136 6.22 -4.63 17.36
N ALA A 137 5.77 -5.80 17.78
CA ALA A 137 5.53 -6.11 19.19
C ALA A 137 6.84 -6.03 19.99
N GLN A 138 7.31 -4.81 20.29
CA GLN A 138 8.25 -4.53 21.36
C GLN A 138 7.58 -4.76 22.73
N THR A 139 6.26 -4.91 22.76
CA THR A 139 5.44 -5.08 23.96
C THR A 139 5.41 -6.48 24.57
N GLN A 140 6.19 -7.45 24.08
CA GLN A 140 6.35 -8.74 24.78
C GLN A 140 7.68 -8.90 25.54
N LYS A 141 8.72 -8.09 25.29
CA LYS A 141 9.98 -8.20 26.04
C LYS A 141 9.97 -7.48 27.39
N LEU A 142 9.17 -6.42 27.55
CA LEU A 142 9.08 -5.69 28.82
C LEU A 142 8.21 -6.39 29.87
N ALA A 143 7.27 -7.26 29.46
CA ALA A 143 6.44 -8.02 30.39
C ALA A 143 7.13 -9.29 30.95
N ILE A 144 8.07 -9.87 30.20
CA ILE A 144 8.76 -11.12 30.61
C ILE A 144 9.98 -10.83 31.51
N THR A 145 10.48 -9.59 31.54
CA THR A 145 11.62 -9.21 32.40
C THR A 145 11.16 -8.69 33.78
N ALA A 146 9.86 -8.66 34.04
CA ALA A 146 9.26 -8.13 35.26
C ALA A 146 8.64 -9.21 36.18
N ILE A 147 8.95 -10.49 35.95
CA ILE A 147 8.61 -11.63 36.82
C ILE A 147 9.91 -12.26 37.29
#